data_AF-A0AAC8WK75-F1
#
_entry.id   AF-A0AAC8WK75-F1
#
_cell.length_a   1.000
_cell.length_b   1.000
_cell.length_c   1.000
_cell.angle_alpha   90.00
_cell.angle_beta   90.00
_cell.angle_gamma   90.00
#
_symmetry.space_group_name_H-M   'P 1'
#
loop_
_entity.id
_entity.type
_entity.pdbx_description
1 polymer ?
#
loop_
_entity_poly.entity_id
_entity_poly.type
_entity_poly.pdbx_seq_one_letter_code
_entity_poly.pdbx_strand_id
1 'polypeptide(L)'
;MKKNFIIYIFIMFLLSSFNLFAEREVDIDKIKYDDKKELGYVEGEKEPFTGIAKDYYEDKSLKVEFPYKNGRIQGKAKAYYPSGKFKSEAFFVDDLLQGKSVGYYENGNLQYEDNYKDDELDGLIKEYYENGQIKSEMYYKSGNLDGPATEYYENGQVYIQESYKDGELDGESFNFNEDGSLRSKAVYKNGELVGDIIQGGVGSVVAGEVPDTEEASVPTENENVESKLKYYTGIFTFGTVIIGLIIYTIFKIFTAFPKTNNLTDEQRSRIFKILMKHDEHKEGLFSAYRLNGVGTGYYRIRSMMVDNEKVYIYAKMFSVIYIPTPITLGYLLCYNKKQILASFSNATFKEAKREIQENVLYL
;
A
#
# COMPACT_ATOMS: atom_id res chain seq x y z
N MET A 1 -65.98 -26.23 -8.68
CA MET A 1 -64.75 -25.95 -9.47
C MET A 1 -64.05 -24.64 -9.11
N LYS A 2 -64.76 -23.52 -8.84
CA LYS A 2 -64.12 -22.21 -8.55
C LYS A 2 -63.29 -22.12 -7.26
N LYS A 3 -63.63 -22.88 -6.21
CA LYS A 3 -62.95 -22.80 -4.89
C LYS A 3 -61.51 -23.34 -4.93
N ASN A 4 -61.27 -24.39 -5.72
CA ASN A 4 -59.93 -24.96 -5.89
C ASN A 4 -59.05 -24.07 -6.78
N PHE A 5 -59.65 -23.35 -7.73
CA PHE A 5 -58.91 -22.46 -8.64
C PHE A 5 -58.25 -21.27 -7.90
N ILE A 6 -58.94 -20.68 -6.93
CA ILE A 6 -58.37 -19.60 -6.09
C ILE A 6 -57.22 -20.10 -5.23
N ILE A 7 -57.32 -21.33 -4.71
CA ILE A 7 -56.27 -21.96 -3.91
C ILE A 7 -55.02 -22.21 -4.78
N TYR A 8 -55.18 -22.67 -6.02
CA TYR A 8 -54.05 -22.84 -6.94
C TYR A 8 -53.40 -21.51 -7.35
N ILE A 9 -54.17 -20.44 -7.55
CA ILE A 9 -53.61 -19.10 -7.80
C ILE A 9 -52.84 -18.60 -6.58
N PHE A 10 -53.37 -18.79 -5.37
CA PHE A 10 -52.70 -18.36 -4.15
C PHE A 10 -51.43 -19.18 -3.87
N ILE A 11 -51.43 -20.48 -4.17
CA ILE A 11 -50.25 -21.35 -4.08
C ILE A 11 -49.21 -20.98 -5.16
N MET A 12 -49.62 -20.67 -6.39
CA MET A 12 -48.73 -20.15 -7.44
C MET A 12 -48.15 -18.79 -7.08
N PHE A 13 -48.94 -17.90 -6.46
CA PHE A 13 -48.47 -16.60 -5.97
C PHE A 13 -47.50 -16.77 -4.79
N LEU A 14 -47.78 -17.67 -3.85
CA LEU A 14 -46.85 -18.04 -2.78
C LEU A 14 -45.55 -18.63 -3.34
N LEU A 15 -45.63 -19.60 -4.26
CA LEU A 15 -44.47 -20.21 -4.90
C LEU A 15 -43.65 -19.20 -5.72
N SER A 16 -44.29 -18.19 -6.32
CA SER A 16 -43.59 -17.09 -7.00
C SER A 16 -42.92 -16.12 -6.02
N SER A 17 -43.50 -15.92 -4.83
CA SER A 17 -42.93 -15.09 -3.76
C SER A 17 -41.83 -15.78 -2.95
N PHE A 18 -41.70 -17.11 -3.07
CA PHE A 18 -40.67 -17.92 -2.44
C PHE A 18 -39.38 -18.06 -3.27
N ASN A 19 -39.27 -17.40 -4.44
CA ASN A 19 -37.96 -17.04 -5.00
C ASN A 19 -37.39 -15.85 -4.22
N LEU A 20 -37.24 -16.04 -2.91
CA LEU A 20 -36.68 -15.09 -1.98
C LEU A 20 -35.18 -15.00 -2.30
N PHE A 21 -34.86 -14.18 -3.30
CA PHE A 21 -33.55 -13.72 -3.76
C PHE A 21 -32.36 -14.55 -3.23
N ALA A 22 -32.14 -15.74 -3.81
CA ALA A 22 -30.79 -16.26 -3.81
C ALA A 22 -29.94 -15.20 -4.52
N GLU A 23 -29.05 -14.54 -3.78
CA GLU A 23 -28.18 -13.53 -4.36
C GLU A 23 -27.43 -14.19 -5.51
N ARG A 24 -27.53 -13.58 -6.69
CA ARG A 24 -26.96 -14.13 -7.90
C ARG A 24 -25.44 -14.18 -7.76
N GLU A 25 -24.86 -15.36 -7.81
CA GLU A 25 -23.41 -15.52 -7.72
C GLU A 25 -22.76 -15.63 -9.10
N VAL A 26 -21.64 -14.95 -9.30
CA VAL A 26 -20.84 -15.03 -10.52
C VAL A 26 -19.36 -15.08 -10.19
N ASP A 27 -18.57 -15.67 -11.08
CA ASP A 27 -17.11 -15.59 -11.01
C ASP A 27 -16.67 -14.16 -11.31
N ILE A 28 -15.72 -13.61 -10.53
CA ILE A 28 -15.23 -12.24 -10.69
C ILE A 28 -14.63 -12.00 -12.08
N ASP A 29 -14.03 -13.02 -12.71
CA ASP A 29 -13.42 -12.90 -14.05
C ASP A 29 -14.46 -12.61 -15.15
N LYS A 30 -15.73 -12.92 -14.87
CA LYS A 30 -16.86 -12.62 -15.75
C LYS A 30 -17.38 -11.19 -15.58
N ILE A 31 -16.97 -10.48 -14.54
CA ILE A 31 -17.29 -9.06 -14.38
C ILE A 31 -16.36 -8.24 -15.28
N LYS A 32 -16.95 -7.44 -16.17
CA LYS A 32 -16.28 -6.44 -16.99
C LYS A 32 -16.68 -5.06 -16.50
N TYR A 33 -15.70 -4.21 -16.27
CA TYR A 33 -15.92 -2.83 -15.85
C TYR A 33 -15.96 -1.90 -17.07
N ASP A 34 -16.97 -1.05 -17.15
CA ASP A 34 -17.08 0.01 -18.16
C ASP A 34 -16.53 1.32 -17.57
N ASP A 35 -15.30 1.68 -17.93
CA ASP A 35 -14.63 2.89 -17.44
C ASP A 35 -15.42 4.19 -17.70
N LYS A 36 -16.29 4.23 -18.71
CA LYS A 36 -17.07 5.45 -19.03
C LYS A 36 -18.30 5.60 -18.16
N LYS A 37 -18.88 4.48 -17.72
CA LYS A 37 -20.08 4.46 -16.88
C LYS A 37 -19.75 4.26 -15.41
N GLU A 38 -18.53 3.82 -15.12
CA GLU A 38 -18.08 3.46 -13.79
C GLU A 38 -18.96 2.36 -13.17
N LEU A 39 -19.26 1.32 -13.96
CA LEU A 39 -20.15 0.23 -13.59
C LEU A 39 -19.61 -1.12 -14.07
N GLY A 40 -19.78 -2.15 -13.24
CA GLY A 40 -19.53 -3.55 -13.52
C GLY A 40 -20.72 -4.25 -14.17
N TYR A 41 -20.44 -5.06 -15.18
CA TYR A 41 -21.38 -5.86 -15.94
C TYR A 41 -20.90 -7.30 -16.01
N VAL A 42 -21.81 -8.28 -16.00
CA VAL A 42 -21.43 -9.64 -16.37
C VAL A 42 -21.23 -9.70 -17.89
N GLU A 43 -20.22 -10.43 -18.35
CA GLU A 43 -19.94 -10.60 -19.78
C GLU A 43 -21.19 -11.02 -20.56
N GLY A 44 -21.50 -10.26 -21.61
CA GLY A 44 -22.69 -10.46 -22.45
C GLY A 44 -23.97 -9.79 -21.94
N GLU A 45 -23.96 -9.21 -20.75
CA GLU A 45 -25.11 -8.50 -20.18
C GLU A 45 -25.07 -7.00 -20.45
N LYS A 46 -26.26 -6.41 -20.60
CA LYS A 46 -26.43 -4.96 -20.82
C LYS A 46 -26.72 -4.19 -19.55
N GLU A 47 -27.27 -4.87 -18.55
CA GLU A 47 -27.67 -4.28 -17.28
C GLU A 47 -26.54 -4.39 -16.25
N PRO A 48 -26.32 -3.35 -15.41
CA PRO A 48 -25.31 -3.39 -14.37
C PRO A 48 -25.53 -4.53 -13.38
N PHE A 49 -24.45 -5.19 -12.97
CA PHE A 49 -24.53 -6.41 -12.16
C PHE A 49 -25.06 -6.14 -10.75
N THR A 50 -25.97 -7.00 -10.28
CA THR A 50 -26.40 -7.05 -8.87
C THR A 50 -26.35 -8.50 -8.40
N GLY A 51 -25.62 -8.76 -7.32
CA GLY A 51 -25.35 -10.10 -6.83
C GLY A 51 -24.00 -10.18 -6.11
N ILE A 52 -23.46 -11.39 -5.95
CA ILE A 52 -22.13 -11.62 -5.34
C ILE A 52 -21.15 -12.07 -6.41
N ALA A 53 -20.05 -11.34 -6.57
CA ALA A 53 -18.91 -11.79 -7.38
C ALA A 53 -17.92 -12.56 -6.48
N LYS A 54 -17.45 -13.73 -6.93
CA LYS A 54 -16.55 -14.61 -6.18
C LYS A 54 -15.27 -14.87 -6.95
N ASP A 55 -14.15 -14.86 -6.24
CA ASP A 55 -12.86 -15.35 -6.74
C ASP A 55 -12.47 -16.61 -5.95
N TYR A 56 -11.65 -17.46 -6.54
CA TYR A 56 -11.21 -18.72 -5.98
C TYR A 56 -9.70 -18.90 -6.10
N TYR A 57 -9.11 -19.66 -5.18
CA TYR A 57 -7.73 -20.10 -5.30
C TYR A 57 -7.57 -21.18 -6.39
N GLU A 58 -6.33 -21.55 -6.73
CA GLU A 58 -6.05 -22.61 -7.71
C GLU A 58 -6.68 -23.97 -7.32
N ASP A 59 -6.78 -24.25 -6.02
CA ASP A 59 -7.43 -25.44 -5.47
C ASP A 59 -8.97 -25.32 -5.41
N LYS A 60 -9.53 -24.23 -5.94
CA LYS A 60 -10.96 -23.89 -5.98
C LYS A 60 -11.59 -23.58 -4.62
N SER A 61 -10.78 -23.43 -3.57
CA SER A 61 -11.28 -22.87 -2.31
C SER A 61 -11.67 -21.40 -2.51
N LEU A 62 -12.72 -20.96 -1.82
CA LEU A 62 -13.23 -19.59 -1.91
C LEU A 62 -12.16 -18.61 -1.41
N LYS A 63 -11.88 -17.57 -2.19
CA LYS A 63 -10.85 -16.57 -1.88
C LYS A 63 -11.47 -15.26 -1.43
N VAL A 64 -12.40 -14.72 -2.21
CA VAL A 64 -13.10 -13.47 -1.88
C VAL A 64 -14.54 -13.47 -2.38
N GLU A 65 -15.39 -12.71 -1.70
CA GLU A 65 -16.78 -12.42 -2.05
C GLU A 65 -16.97 -10.89 -2.08
N PHE A 66 -17.43 -10.35 -3.19
CA PHE A 66 -17.78 -8.94 -3.36
C PHE A 66 -19.28 -8.77 -3.64
N PRO A 67 -20.02 -8.08 -2.76
CA PRO A 67 -21.41 -7.76 -3.03
C PRO A 67 -21.50 -6.60 -4.01
N TYR A 68 -22.24 -6.78 -5.10
CA TYR A 68 -22.54 -5.77 -6.11
C TYR A 68 -24.00 -5.34 -6.07
N LYS A 69 -24.25 -4.05 -6.23
CA LYS A 69 -25.56 -3.45 -6.44
C LYS A 69 -25.46 -2.46 -7.60
N ASN A 70 -26.27 -2.68 -8.64
CA ASN A 70 -26.31 -1.83 -9.84
C ASN A 70 -24.93 -1.56 -10.46
N GLY A 71 -24.05 -2.56 -10.49
CA GLY A 71 -22.72 -2.50 -11.09
C GLY A 71 -21.62 -1.98 -10.17
N ARG A 72 -21.94 -1.58 -8.94
CA ARG A 72 -20.96 -1.10 -7.96
C ARG A 72 -20.87 -2.03 -6.77
N ILE A 73 -19.69 -2.14 -6.16
CA ILE A 73 -19.50 -2.87 -4.92
C ILE A 73 -20.25 -2.14 -3.80
N GLN A 74 -21.14 -2.84 -3.12
CA GLN A 74 -22.03 -2.31 -2.10
C GLN A 74 -22.29 -3.36 -1.01
N GLY A 75 -21.76 -3.11 0.19
CA GLY A 75 -21.92 -3.99 1.35
C GLY A 75 -20.60 -4.59 1.83
N LYS A 76 -20.69 -5.64 2.66
CA LYS A 76 -19.53 -6.31 3.24
C LYS A 76 -18.87 -7.28 2.23
N ALA A 77 -17.70 -6.92 1.73
CA ALA A 77 -16.81 -7.86 1.07
C ALA A 77 -16.09 -8.72 2.10
N LYS A 78 -15.81 -9.98 1.74
CA LYS A 78 -15.16 -10.95 2.62
C LYS A 78 -14.01 -11.63 1.91
N ALA A 79 -12.96 -11.96 2.65
CA ALA A 79 -11.84 -12.75 2.19
C ALA A 79 -11.63 -13.97 3.09
N TYR A 80 -11.09 -15.03 2.51
CA TYR A 80 -10.81 -16.29 3.18
C TYR A 80 -9.40 -16.77 2.81
N TYR A 81 -8.79 -17.56 3.69
CA TYR A 81 -7.56 -18.29 3.41
C TYR A 81 -7.83 -19.52 2.54
N PRO A 82 -6.81 -20.13 1.88
CA PRO A 82 -6.98 -21.39 1.16
C PRO A 82 -7.53 -22.53 2.04
N SER A 83 -7.28 -22.47 3.36
CA SER A 83 -7.87 -23.39 4.34
C SER A 83 -9.38 -23.23 4.53
N GLY A 84 -10.00 -22.21 3.94
CA GLY A 84 -11.39 -21.82 4.14
C GLY A 84 -11.63 -20.99 5.40
N LYS A 85 -10.59 -20.75 6.22
CA LYS A 85 -10.70 -19.88 7.39
C LYS A 85 -10.96 -18.44 6.97
N PHE A 86 -11.78 -17.75 7.74
CA PHE A 86 -12.06 -16.34 7.53
C PHE A 86 -10.79 -15.51 7.67
N LYS A 87 -10.55 -14.61 6.71
CA LYS A 87 -9.33 -13.81 6.63
C LYS A 87 -9.60 -12.33 6.90
N SER A 88 -10.61 -11.75 6.27
CA SER A 88 -10.95 -10.35 6.50
C SER A 88 -12.35 -9.98 6.03
N GLU A 89 -12.87 -8.86 6.54
CA GLU A 89 -14.02 -8.17 5.95
C GLU A 89 -13.76 -6.68 5.80
N ALA A 90 -14.40 -6.09 4.80
CA ALA A 90 -14.33 -4.69 4.43
C ALA A 90 -15.71 -4.23 3.92
N PHE A 91 -16.18 -3.04 4.30
CA PHE A 91 -17.50 -2.55 3.90
C PHE A 91 -17.40 -1.48 2.82
N PHE A 92 -18.18 -1.63 1.75
CA PHE A 92 -18.15 -0.75 0.59
C PHE A 92 -19.47 -0.02 0.39
N VAL A 93 -19.40 1.23 -0.05
CA VAL A 93 -20.52 2.03 -0.54
C VAL A 93 -20.10 2.65 -1.85
N ASP A 94 -20.82 2.35 -2.94
CA ASP A 94 -20.52 2.86 -4.28
C ASP A 94 -19.04 2.67 -4.68
N ASP A 95 -18.53 1.44 -4.57
CA ASP A 95 -17.12 1.05 -4.83
C ASP A 95 -16.07 1.58 -3.84
N LEU A 96 -16.43 2.52 -2.97
CA LEU A 96 -15.52 3.09 -1.98
C LEU A 96 -15.58 2.33 -0.66
N LEU A 97 -14.42 2.04 -0.08
CA LEU A 97 -14.26 1.47 1.25
C LEU A 97 -14.69 2.47 2.32
N GLN A 98 -15.48 1.98 3.27
CA GLN A 98 -16.12 2.76 4.31
C GLN A 98 -16.12 2.01 5.65
N GLY A 99 -15.91 2.76 6.72
CA GLY A 99 -15.96 2.24 8.09
C GLY A 99 -14.84 1.23 8.37
N LYS A 100 -15.15 0.29 9.27
CA LYS A 100 -14.16 -0.63 9.81
C LYS A 100 -13.84 -1.78 8.84
N SER A 101 -12.57 -1.97 8.55
CA SER A 101 -12.00 -3.15 7.89
C SER A 101 -11.24 -3.97 8.94
N VAL A 102 -11.48 -5.28 8.98
CA VAL A 102 -10.88 -6.15 9.99
C VAL A 102 -10.27 -7.37 9.33
N GLY A 103 -9.02 -7.67 9.66
CA GLY A 103 -8.32 -8.87 9.22
C GLY A 103 -7.85 -9.73 10.39
N TYR A 104 -7.68 -11.01 10.10
CA TYR A 104 -7.28 -12.04 11.05
C TYR A 104 -6.13 -12.83 10.45
N TYR A 105 -5.19 -13.21 11.30
CA TYR A 105 -4.23 -14.26 10.98
C TYR A 105 -4.94 -15.61 10.83
N GLU A 106 -4.28 -16.57 10.17
CA GLU A 106 -4.86 -17.90 9.97
C GLU A 106 -5.00 -18.70 11.28
N ASN A 107 -4.29 -18.29 12.34
CA ASN A 107 -4.49 -18.82 13.69
C ASN A 107 -5.77 -18.29 14.38
N GLY A 108 -6.45 -17.31 13.80
CA GLY A 108 -7.69 -16.71 14.30
C GLY A 108 -7.49 -15.42 15.11
N ASN A 109 -6.25 -15.05 15.43
CA ASN A 109 -5.96 -13.78 16.10
C ASN A 109 -6.18 -12.60 15.15
N LEU A 110 -6.55 -11.45 15.71
CA LEU A 110 -6.63 -10.22 14.92
C LEU A 110 -5.28 -9.91 14.29
N GLN A 111 -5.31 -9.42 13.05
CA GLN A 111 -4.15 -8.96 12.31
C GLN A 111 -4.17 -7.44 12.20
N TYR A 112 -5.33 -6.88 11.84
CA TYR A 112 -5.53 -5.44 11.75
C TYR A 112 -6.99 -5.05 11.99
N GLU A 113 -7.18 -3.83 12.44
CA GLU A 113 -8.45 -3.12 12.52
C GLU A 113 -8.26 -1.72 11.97
N ASP A 114 -8.65 -1.52 10.71
CA ASP A 114 -8.49 -0.24 10.02
C ASP A 114 -9.83 0.47 9.92
N ASN A 115 -9.83 1.80 9.90
CA ASN A 115 -11.03 2.60 9.66
C ASN A 115 -10.85 3.44 8.40
N TYR A 116 -11.86 3.42 7.54
CA TYR A 116 -11.88 4.09 6.26
C TYR A 116 -13.05 5.05 6.13
N LYS A 117 -12.84 6.08 5.32
CA LYS A 117 -13.86 6.98 4.81
C LYS A 117 -13.51 7.33 3.38
N ASP A 118 -14.39 7.00 2.44
CA ASP A 118 -14.22 7.30 1.02
C ASP A 118 -12.86 6.80 0.47
N ASP A 119 -12.51 5.52 0.73
CA ASP A 119 -11.21 4.87 0.40
C ASP A 119 -9.96 5.38 1.15
N GLU A 120 -10.08 6.43 1.96
CA GLU A 120 -8.98 6.97 2.75
C GLU A 120 -9.03 6.46 4.20
N LEU A 121 -7.87 6.24 4.81
CA LEU A 121 -7.81 5.95 6.24
C LEU A 121 -8.32 7.14 7.05
N ASP A 122 -9.25 6.91 7.97
CA ASP A 122 -9.87 7.95 8.79
C ASP A 122 -10.28 7.37 10.15
N GLY A 123 -9.63 7.84 11.21
CA GLY A 123 -9.75 7.35 12.58
C GLY A 123 -8.58 6.50 13.04
N LEU A 124 -8.78 5.78 14.15
CA LEU A 124 -7.78 4.91 14.76
C LEU A 124 -7.62 3.63 13.96
N ILE A 125 -6.40 3.30 13.55
CA ILE A 125 -6.05 1.97 13.04
C ILE A 125 -5.23 1.21 14.06
N LYS A 126 -5.33 -0.12 14.04
CA LYS A 126 -4.55 -1.01 14.90
C LYS A 126 -3.97 -2.15 14.08
N GLU A 127 -2.70 -2.47 14.32
CA GLU A 127 -2.08 -3.71 13.88
C GLU A 127 -1.75 -4.59 15.08
N TYR A 128 -1.74 -5.89 14.86
CA TYR A 128 -1.47 -6.90 15.88
C TYR A 128 -0.36 -7.84 15.41
N TYR A 129 0.39 -8.38 16.35
CA TYR A 129 1.28 -9.50 16.15
C TYR A 129 0.49 -10.81 16.05
N GLU A 130 1.08 -11.84 15.45
CA GLU A 130 0.44 -13.15 15.32
C GLU A 130 0.15 -13.80 16.69
N ASN A 131 0.88 -13.42 17.74
CA ASN A 131 0.64 -13.82 19.13
C ASN A 131 -0.61 -13.14 19.76
N GLY A 132 -1.26 -12.21 19.06
CA GLY A 132 -2.44 -11.47 19.50
C GLY A 132 -2.15 -10.17 20.27
N GLN A 133 -0.89 -9.87 20.55
CA GLN A 133 -0.51 -8.59 21.17
C GLN A 133 -0.55 -7.46 20.15
N ILE A 134 -0.81 -6.26 20.65
CA ILE A 134 -0.85 -5.07 19.80
C ILE A 134 0.55 -4.75 19.28
N LYS A 135 0.62 -4.40 17.99
CA LYS A 135 1.85 -4.05 17.28
C LYS A 135 1.92 -2.55 17.05
N SER A 136 0.80 -1.93 16.69
CA SER A 136 0.72 -0.48 16.54
C SER A 136 -0.69 0.05 16.69
N GLU A 137 -0.79 1.31 17.09
CA GLU A 137 -2.00 2.12 17.16
C GLU A 137 -1.70 3.48 16.55
N MET A 138 -2.41 3.86 15.49
CA MET A 138 -2.13 5.10 14.76
C MET A 138 -3.42 5.81 14.39
N TYR A 139 -3.45 7.14 14.56
CA TYR A 139 -4.62 7.93 14.17
C TYR A 139 -4.43 8.57 12.80
N TYR A 140 -5.41 8.36 11.92
CA TYR A 140 -5.47 8.94 10.59
C TYR A 140 -6.63 9.92 10.44
N LYS A 141 -6.48 10.86 9.53
CA LYS A 141 -7.53 11.76 9.08
C LYS A 141 -7.34 12.05 7.60
N SER A 142 -8.34 11.74 6.80
CA SER A 142 -8.29 11.93 5.34
C SER A 142 -6.99 11.39 4.72
N GLY A 143 -6.66 10.15 5.08
CA GLY A 143 -5.49 9.43 4.57
C GLY A 143 -4.14 9.81 5.19
N ASN A 144 -4.04 10.86 5.99
CA ASN A 144 -2.77 11.28 6.61
C ASN A 144 -2.74 10.92 8.10
N LEU A 145 -1.55 10.60 8.63
CA LEU A 145 -1.35 10.51 10.08
C LEU A 145 -1.61 11.89 10.71
N ASP A 146 -2.57 11.97 11.62
CA ASP A 146 -2.97 13.22 12.28
C ASP A 146 -3.48 12.90 13.68
N GLY A 147 -2.56 12.89 14.65
CA GLY A 147 -2.82 12.50 16.03
C GLY A 147 -1.73 11.57 16.59
N PRO A 148 -2.02 10.87 17.70
CA PRO A 148 -1.06 9.98 18.34
C PRO A 148 -0.78 8.73 17.49
N ALA A 149 0.47 8.28 17.54
CA ALA A 149 0.94 7.03 16.98
C ALA A 149 1.82 6.31 18.01
N THR A 150 1.55 5.04 18.25
CA THR A 150 2.33 4.20 19.18
C THR A 150 2.64 2.88 18.49
N GLU A 151 3.89 2.43 18.55
CA GLU A 151 4.26 1.06 18.19
C GLU A 151 4.81 0.34 19.40
N TYR A 152 4.64 -0.98 19.41
CA TYR A 152 4.97 -1.84 20.53
C TYR A 152 5.93 -2.95 20.07
N TYR A 153 6.74 -3.44 20.99
CA TYR A 153 7.46 -4.70 20.83
C TYR A 153 6.51 -5.90 20.97
N GLU A 154 6.95 -7.07 20.51
CA GLU A 154 6.17 -8.33 20.63
C GLU A 154 6.02 -8.83 22.08
N ASN A 155 6.64 -8.16 23.05
CA ASN A 155 6.42 -8.40 24.49
C ASN A 155 5.39 -7.42 25.11
N GLY A 156 4.82 -6.52 24.31
CA GLY A 156 3.83 -5.52 24.72
C GLY A 156 4.41 -4.21 25.25
N GLN A 157 5.73 -4.08 25.39
CA GLN A 157 6.37 -2.82 25.77
C GLN A 157 6.32 -1.82 24.61
N VAL A 158 6.17 -0.53 24.93
CA VAL A 158 6.20 0.52 23.91
C VAL A 158 7.59 0.53 23.25
N TYR A 159 7.62 0.57 21.92
CA TYR A 159 8.82 0.77 21.12
C TYR A 159 9.02 2.25 20.81
N ILE A 160 7.96 2.91 20.34
CA ILE A 160 7.98 4.32 19.98
C ILE A 160 6.60 4.94 20.19
N GLN A 161 6.57 6.19 20.64
CA GLN A 161 5.36 6.98 20.81
C GLN A 161 5.57 8.38 20.24
N GLU A 162 4.71 8.78 19.33
CA GLU A 162 4.84 9.98 18.51
C GLU A 162 3.49 10.68 18.32
N SER A 163 3.57 11.94 17.91
CA SER A 163 2.41 12.74 17.52
C SER A 163 2.63 13.28 16.11
N TYR A 164 1.61 13.16 15.28
CA TYR A 164 1.61 13.60 13.91
C TYR A 164 0.58 14.67 13.66
N LYS A 165 0.84 15.51 12.67
CA LYS A 165 -0.12 16.44 12.09
C LYS A 165 0.11 16.50 10.59
N ASP A 166 -0.96 16.32 9.81
CA ASP A 166 -0.92 16.38 8.35
C ASP A 166 0.18 15.47 7.73
N GLY A 167 0.44 14.31 8.34
CA GLY A 167 1.44 13.33 7.91
C GLY A 167 2.89 13.63 8.34
N GLU A 168 3.13 14.70 9.10
CA GLU A 168 4.45 15.09 9.59
C GLU A 168 4.51 14.96 11.12
N LEU A 169 5.69 14.66 11.67
CA LEU A 169 5.89 14.67 13.12
C LEU A 169 5.68 16.09 13.68
N ASP A 170 4.76 16.23 14.63
CA ASP A 170 4.41 17.49 15.30
C ASP A 170 4.09 17.19 16.76
N GLY A 171 5.07 17.43 17.62
CA GLY A 171 5.01 17.11 19.05
C GLY A 171 6.21 16.32 19.54
N GLU A 172 6.03 15.63 20.66
CA GLU A 172 7.09 14.83 21.29
C GLU A 172 7.20 13.46 20.60
N SER A 173 8.43 12.98 20.43
CA SER A 173 8.77 11.61 20.01
C SER A 173 9.56 10.95 21.13
N PHE A 174 9.08 9.81 21.60
CA PHE A 174 9.69 8.99 22.63
C PHE A 174 10.05 7.64 22.04
N ASN A 175 11.31 7.24 22.18
CA ASN A 175 11.80 5.94 21.75
C ASN A 175 12.24 5.18 22.99
N PHE A 176 11.91 3.90 23.06
CA PHE A 176 12.17 3.04 24.21
C PHE A 176 12.97 1.82 23.79
N ASN A 177 13.59 1.15 24.77
CA ASN A 177 14.19 -0.16 24.59
C ASN A 177 13.15 -1.24 24.93
N GLU A 178 13.46 -2.50 24.59
CA GLU A 178 12.57 -3.65 24.81
C GLU A 178 12.30 -3.94 26.30
N ASP A 179 13.15 -3.43 27.21
CA ASP A 179 12.94 -3.48 28.67
C ASP A 179 12.05 -2.35 29.22
N GLY A 180 11.52 -1.49 28.34
CA GLY A 180 10.70 -0.32 28.67
C GLY A 180 11.50 0.92 29.08
N SER A 181 12.83 0.87 29.12
CA SER A 181 13.64 2.05 29.45
C SER A 181 13.62 3.06 28.31
N LEU A 182 13.49 4.35 28.65
CA LEU A 182 13.56 5.43 27.66
C LEU A 182 14.94 5.43 27.00
N ARG A 183 14.95 5.32 25.67
CA ARG A 183 16.16 5.39 24.83
C ARG A 183 16.43 6.81 24.38
N SER A 184 15.40 7.54 23.92
CA SER A 184 15.54 8.94 23.55
C SER A 184 14.22 9.68 23.53
N LYS A 185 14.28 10.99 23.75
CA LYS A 185 13.18 11.94 23.56
C LYS A 185 13.61 13.06 22.61
N ALA A 186 12.72 13.44 21.70
CA ALA A 186 12.89 14.58 20.81
C ALA A 186 11.56 15.34 20.65
N VAL A 187 11.63 16.59 20.19
CA VAL A 187 10.44 17.39 19.87
C VAL A 187 10.51 17.80 18.41
N TYR A 188 9.41 17.64 17.68
CA TYR A 188 9.32 17.95 16.26
C TYR A 188 8.25 19.01 16.00
N LYS A 189 8.47 19.80 14.95
CA LYS A 189 7.48 20.71 14.39
C LYS A 189 7.54 20.65 12.88
N ASN A 190 6.40 20.31 12.24
CA ASN A 190 6.31 20.14 10.78
C ASN A 190 7.44 19.23 10.24
N GLY A 191 7.67 18.11 10.91
CA GLY A 191 8.71 17.14 10.57
C GLY A 191 10.15 17.55 10.87
N GLU A 192 10.39 18.77 11.33
CA GLU A 192 11.73 19.26 11.69
C GLU A 192 11.99 19.14 13.20
N LEU A 193 13.20 18.71 13.58
CA LEU A 193 13.62 18.64 14.97
C LEU A 193 13.71 20.04 15.58
N VAL A 194 13.01 20.26 16.68
CA VAL A 194 13.04 21.48 17.50
C VAL A 194 13.84 21.20 18.76
N GLY A 195 15.09 21.64 18.78
CA GLY A 195 16.00 21.48 19.91
C GLY A 195 16.90 20.24 19.77
N ASP A 196 17.36 19.73 20.91
CA ASP A 196 18.28 18.60 20.98
C ASP A 196 17.56 17.29 21.26
N ILE A 197 18.15 16.20 20.79
CA ILE A 197 17.72 14.85 21.16
C ILE A 197 18.25 14.54 22.55
N ILE A 198 17.35 14.29 23.50
CA ILE A 198 17.68 13.88 24.86
C ILE A 198 17.81 12.36 24.86
N GLN A 199 19.04 11.84 24.98
CA GLN A 199 19.27 10.40 25.15
C GLN A 199 18.88 9.98 26.57
N GLY A 200 18.12 8.89 26.69
CA GLY A 200 17.74 8.34 27.99
C GLY A 200 18.92 7.58 28.62
N GLY A 201 19.24 7.90 29.86
CA GLY A 201 20.13 7.10 30.70
C GLY A 201 19.36 5.94 31.35
N VAL A 202 20.06 4.83 31.61
CA VAL A 202 19.53 3.67 32.35
C VAL A 202 18.86 4.15 33.64
N GLY A 203 17.52 4.03 33.73
CA GLY A 203 16.76 4.27 34.96
C GLY A 203 15.70 5.36 34.96
N SER A 204 15.40 6.05 33.84
CA SER A 204 14.24 6.96 33.79
C SER A 204 12.98 6.23 33.37
N VAL A 205 12.24 5.69 34.34
CA VAL A 205 10.87 5.17 34.16
C VAL A 205 9.93 6.39 34.14
N VAL A 206 9.28 6.66 33.02
CA VAL A 206 8.13 7.57 33.00
C VAL A 206 6.89 6.69 32.97
N ALA A 207 6.31 6.47 34.15
CA ALA A 207 4.99 5.87 34.28
C ALA A 207 3.95 6.88 33.77
N GLY A 208 3.33 6.58 32.63
CA GLY A 208 2.06 7.15 32.18
C GLY A 208 1.03 6.03 32.15
N GLU A 209 -0.14 6.29 32.72
CA GLU A 209 -1.19 5.33 33.08
C GLU A 209 -1.62 4.40 31.93
N VAL A 210 -1.53 3.09 32.18
CA VAL A 210 -2.14 2.03 31.37
C VAL A 210 -3.56 1.79 31.90
N PRO A 211 -4.61 1.85 31.08
CA PRO A 211 -5.93 1.40 31.51
C PRO A 211 -5.92 -0.14 31.56
N ASP A 212 -6.29 -0.66 32.72
CA ASP A 212 -6.45 -2.09 33.02
C ASP A 212 -7.15 -2.86 31.89
N THR A 213 -6.61 -4.02 31.50
CA THR A 213 -7.43 -5.15 31.06
C THR A 213 -6.71 -6.46 31.31
N GLU A 214 -7.51 -7.41 31.80
CA GLU A 214 -7.15 -8.60 32.55
C GLU A 214 -6.34 -9.64 31.75
N GLU A 215 -5.46 -10.35 32.47
CA GLU A 215 -4.72 -11.52 32.01
C GLU A 215 -5.66 -12.68 31.62
N ALA A 216 -5.38 -13.33 30.49
CA ALA A 216 -5.84 -14.69 30.22
C ALA A 216 -4.68 -15.55 29.70
N SER A 217 -4.31 -16.55 30.50
CA SER A 217 -3.28 -17.55 30.23
C SER A 217 -3.60 -18.45 29.04
N VAL A 218 -2.58 -18.82 28.24
CA VAL A 218 -2.62 -19.98 27.34
C VAL A 218 -1.35 -20.82 27.54
N PRO A 219 -1.46 -22.16 27.68
CA PRO A 219 -0.32 -23.05 27.77
C PRO A 219 0.26 -23.41 26.40
N THR A 220 1.56 -23.65 26.41
CA THR A 220 2.45 -24.26 25.41
C THR A 220 1.99 -25.64 24.90
N GLU A 221 2.14 -25.92 23.60
CA GLU A 221 3.20 -26.80 23.08
C GLU A 221 3.16 -26.98 21.54
N ASN A 222 4.33 -26.72 20.96
CA ASN A 222 5.06 -27.43 19.91
C ASN A 222 4.43 -28.11 18.67
N GLU A 223 5.10 -27.75 17.57
CA GLU A 223 5.49 -28.56 16.41
C GLU A 223 4.49 -28.80 15.29
N ASN A 224 4.81 -28.23 14.11
CA ASN A 224 4.98 -29.10 12.95
C ASN A 224 5.90 -28.48 11.88
N VAL A 225 7.03 -29.12 11.61
CA VAL A 225 8.07 -28.69 10.65
C VAL A 225 7.58 -28.81 9.18
N GLU A 226 6.51 -29.59 8.96
CA GLU A 226 5.97 -29.89 7.62
C GLU A 226 5.08 -28.75 7.06
N SER A 227 4.42 -27.96 7.94
CA SER A 227 3.63 -26.78 7.53
C SER A 227 4.51 -25.60 7.15
N LYS A 228 5.65 -25.43 7.83
CA LYS A 228 6.69 -24.47 7.48
C LYS A 228 7.15 -24.67 6.02
N LEU A 229 7.33 -25.91 5.56
CA LEU A 229 7.82 -26.19 4.20
C LEU A 229 6.82 -25.79 3.10
N LYS A 230 5.50 -25.92 3.35
CA LYS A 230 4.42 -25.45 2.45
C LYS A 230 4.22 -23.93 2.50
N TYR A 231 4.32 -23.33 3.69
CA TYR A 231 4.31 -21.88 3.90
C TYR A 231 5.49 -21.20 3.17
N TYR A 232 6.69 -21.77 3.28
CA TYR A 232 7.85 -21.30 2.54
C TYR A 232 7.63 -21.43 1.03
N THR A 233 7.09 -22.55 0.51
CA THR A 233 6.89 -22.72 -0.94
C THR A 233 5.83 -21.78 -1.54
N GLY A 234 4.77 -21.41 -0.81
CA GLY A 234 3.79 -20.38 -1.22
C GLY A 234 4.30 -18.93 -1.10
N ILE A 235 5.10 -18.64 -0.06
CA ILE A 235 5.88 -17.38 0.01
C ILE A 235 6.92 -17.32 -1.10
N PHE A 236 7.50 -18.44 -1.51
CA PHE A 236 8.45 -18.48 -2.62
C PHE A 236 7.75 -18.17 -3.95
N THR A 237 6.52 -18.60 -4.22
CA THR A 237 5.83 -18.27 -5.48
C THR A 237 5.34 -16.82 -5.56
N PHE A 238 4.69 -16.29 -4.52
CA PHE A 238 4.30 -14.86 -4.48
C PHE A 238 5.52 -13.94 -4.29
N GLY A 239 6.50 -14.38 -3.52
CA GLY A 239 7.81 -13.76 -3.41
C GLY A 239 8.54 -13.73 -4.75
N THR A 240 8.49 -14.78 -5.59
CA THR A 240 9.13 -14.76 -6.92
C THR A 240 8.49 -13.79 -7.90
N VAL A 241 7.17 -13.55 -7.83
CA VAL A 241 6.50 -12.54 -8.66
C VAL A 241 6.86 -11.13 -8.19
N ILE A 242 6.86 -10.88 -6.88
CA ILE A 242 7.27 -9.60 -6.31
C ILE A 242 8.77 -9.35 -6.55
N ILE A 243 9.63 -10.35 -6.33
CA ILE A 243 11.06 -10.32 -6.64
C ILE A 243 11.27 -10.13 -8.14
N GLY A 244 10.48 -10.76 -8.99
CA GLY A 244 10.51 -10.59 -10.45
C GLY A 244 10.16 -9.17 -10.86
N LEU A 245 9.13 -8.56 -10.26
CA LEU A 245 8.76 -7.16 -10.46
C LEU A 245 9.84 -6.20 -9.92
N ILE A 246 10.45 -6.51 -8.78
CA ILE A 246 11.58 -5.76 -8.22
C ILE A 246 12.77 -5.84 -9.19
N ILE A 247 13.17 -7.04 -9.64
CA ILE A 247 14.26 -7.27 -10.59
C ILE A 247 13.98 -6.54 -11.91
N TYR A 248 12.75 -6.64 -12.43
CA TYR A 248 12.33 -5.94 -13.64
C TYR A 248 12.42 -4.43 -13.48
N THR A 249 11.97 -3.90 -12.34
CA THR A 249 12.02 -2.46 -12.05
C THR A 249 13.45 -1.98 -11.88
N ILE A 250 14.29 -2.74 -11.18
CA ILE A 250 15.73 -2.51 -11.05
C ILE A 250 16.39 -2.54 -12.43
N PHE A 251 16.09 -3.52 -13.28
CA PHE A 251 16.58 -3.61 -14.65
C PHE A 251 16.14 -2.40 -15.49
N LYS A 252 14.88 -1.97 -15.37
CA LYS A 252 14.35 -0.78 -16.04
C LYS A 252 15.08 0.48 -15.60
N ILE A 253 15.33 0.66 -14.30
CA ILE A 253 16.15 1.76 -13.77
C ILE A 253 17.58 1.68 -14.33
N PHE A 254 18.18 0.49 -14.32
CA PHE A 254 19.52 0.28 -14.85
C PHE A 254 19.62 0.39 -16.37
N THR A 255 18.53 0.38 -17.14
CA THR A 255 18.56 0.53 -18.61
C THR A 255 17.98 1.87 -19.08
N ALA A 256 17.37 2.64 -18.16
CA ALA A 256 16.74 3.92 -18.46
C ALA A 256 17.70 4.95 -19.08
N PHE A 257 18.98 4.94 -18.71
CA PHE A 257 20.00 5.85 -19.26
C PHE A 257 21.34 5.14 -19.50
N PRO A 258 22.14 5.49 -20.51
CA PRO A 258 23.46 4.89 -20.76
C PRO A 258 24.42 5.02 -19.56
N LYS A 259 25.41 4.13 -19.45
CA LYS A 259 26.45 4.27 -18.43
C LYS A 259 27.39 5.41 -18.82
N THR A 260 27.80 6.21 -17.84
CA THR A 260 28.60 7.43 -18.03
C THR A 260 30.04 7.28 -17.54
N ASN A 261 30.37 6.15 -16.91
CA ASN A 261 31.66 5.90 -16.26
C ASN A 261 32.83 5.88 -17.27
N ASN A 262 32.59 5.41 -18.49
CA ASN A 262 33.61 5.27 -19.52
C ASN A 262 33.68 6.47 -20.47
N LEU A 263 32.90 7.52 -20.21
CA LEU A 263 32.86 8.71 -21.06
C LEU A 263 34.00 9.67 -20.71
N THR A 264 34.41 10.49 -21.66
CA THR A 264 35.32 11.61 -21.40
C THR A 264 34.58 12.74 -20.68
N ASP A 265 35.32 13.67 -20.05
CA ASP A 265 34.71 14.86 -19.44
C ASP A 265 33.97 15.71 -20.47
N GLU A 266 34.49 15.79 -21.70
CA GLU A 266 33.82 16.48 -22.80
C GLU A 266 32.48 15.81 -23.16
N GLN A 267 32.45 14.48 -23.27
CA GLN A 267 31.21 13.74 -23.52
C GLN A 267 30.19 13.96 -22.39
N ARG A 268 30.62 13.91 -21.12
CA ARG A 268 29.73 14.18 -19.98
C ARG A 268 29.21 15.62 -19.97
N SER A 269 30.04 16.59 -20.30
CA SER A 269 29.64 18.00 -20.43
C SER A 269 28.63 18.19 -21.58
N ARG A 270 28.83 17.53 -22.72
CA ARG A 270 27.87 17.55 -23.84
C ARG A 270 26.54 16.90 -23.47
N ILE A 271 26.56 15.76 -22.75
CA ILE A 271 25.34 15.14 -22.22
C ILE A 271 24.60 16.10 -21.28
N PHE A 272 25.32 16.73 -20.36
CA PHE A 272 24.74 17.70 -19.43
C PHE A 272 24.06 18.85 -20.18
N LYS A 273 24.73 19.43 -21.18
CA LYS A 273 24.16 20.50 -22.02
C LYS A 273 22.90 20.06 -22.76
N ILE A 274 22.87 18.84 -23.31
CA ILE A 274 21.67 18.30 -23.97
C ILE A 274 20.55 18.13 -22.95
N LEU A 275 20.82 17.61 -21.76
CA LEU A 275 19.79 17.48 -20.72
C LEU A 275 19.26 18.86 -20.30
N MET A 276 20.11 19.85 -20.05
CA MET A 276 19.66 21.21 -19.71
C MET A 276 18.84 21.86 -20.84
N LYS A 277 19.18 21.60 -22.11
CA LYS A 277 18.43 22.10 -23.28
C LYS A 277 16.98 21.56 -23.31
N HIS A 278 16.75 20.36 -22.79
CA HIS A 278 15.46 19.68 -22.80
C HIS A 278 14.65 19.89 -21.50
N ASP A 279 15.06 20.80 -20.62
CA ASP A 279 14.34 21.07 -19.38
C ASP A 279 12.92 21.60 -19.66
N GLU A 280 11.92 20.96 -19.06
CA GLU A 280 10.51 21.38 -19.15
C GLU A 280 10.06 22.22 -17.94
N HIS A 281 10.89 22.37 -16.90
CA HIS A 281 10.53 23.00 -15.63
C HIS A 281 9.19 22.50 -15.05
N LYS A 282 8.93 21.19 -15.11
CA LYS A 282 7.74 20.56 -14.55
C LYS A 282 7.80 20.49 -13.04
N GLU A 283 7.20 21.48 -12.40
CA GLU A 283 7.09 21.57 -10.94
C GLU A 283 6.44 20.35 -10.30
N GLY A 284 5.48 19.71 -10.98
CA GLY A 284 4.86 18.45 -10.51
C GLY A 284 5.83 17.27 -10.37
N LEU A 285 7.06 17.40 -10.88
CA LEU A 285 8.12 16.42 -10.68
C LEU A 285 9.09 16.80 -9.55
N PHE A 286 9.02 18.01 -8.99
CA PHE A 286 9.98 18.52 -7.99
C PHE A 286 9.72 18.06 -6.57
N SER A 287 8.51 17.57 -6.27
CA SER A 287 8.19 16.89 -5.02
C SER A 287 7.98 15.38 -5.22
N ALA A 288 8.26 14.59 -4.20
CA ALA A 288 7.90 13.18 -4.14
C ALA A 288 7.46 12.87 -2.73
N TYR A 289 6.39 12.11 -2.59
CA TYR A 289 5.73 11.83 -1.32
C TYR A 289 5.28 10.37 -1.27
N ARG A 290 5.49 9.71 -0.13
CA ARG A 290 5.03 8.35 0.12
C ARG A 290 4.29 8.30 1.45
N LEU A 291 3.14 7.65 1.45
CA LEU A 291 2.34 7.32 2.61
C LEU A 291 2.38 5.79 2.78
N ASN A 292 2.90 5.30 3.92
CA ASN A 292 3.05 3.85 4.19
C ASN A 292 3.70 3.07 3.04
N GLY A 293 4.68 3.71 2.38
CA GLY A 293 5.41 3.14 1.27
C GLY A 293 4.68 3.17 -0.09
N VAL A 294 3.43 3.62 -0.12
CA VAL A 294 2.66 3.85 -1.34
C VAL A 294 2.76 5.32 -1.75
N GLY A 295 3.07 5.60 -3.01
CA GLY A 295 3.21 6.98 -3.50
C GLY A 295 4.42 7.15 -4.39
N THR A 296 4.94 8.37 -4.52
CA THR A 296 6.03 8.68 -5.44
C THR A 296 7.36 8.83 -4.73
N GLY A 297 8.43 8.36 -5.36
CA GLY A 297 9.78 8.47 -4.84
C GLY A 297 10.80 8.70 -5.93
N TYR A 298 11.94 9.26 -5.54
CA TYR A 298 13.08 9.46 -6.43
C TYR A 298 14.04 8.27 -6.39
N TYR A 299 14.23 7.66 -7.56
CA TYR A 299 15.11 6.51 -7.76
C TYR A 299 16.27 6.90 -8.68
N ARG A 300 17.50 6.81 -8.16
CA ARG A 300 18.70 7.22 -8.91
C ARG A 300 18.92 6.27 -10.08
N ILE A 301 18.90 6.81 -11.29
CA ILE A 301 19.17 6.06 -12.53
C ILE A 301 20.66 6.11 -12.85
N ARG A 302 21.25 7.31 -12.82
CA ARG A 302 22.65 7.53 -13.16
C ARG A 302 23.25 8.69 -12.38
N SER A 303 24.57 8.75 -12.42
CA SER A 303 25.33 9.92 -12.01
C SER A 303 26.46 10.16 -13.00
N MET A 304 26.89 11.40 -13.16
CA MET A 304 28.06 11.73 -13.96
C MET A 304 28.78 12.93 -13.35
N MET A 305 30.09 13.01 -13.55
CA MET A 305 30.87 14.18 -13.20
C MET A 305 30.75 15.23 -14.30
N VAL A 306 30.42 16.46 -13.94
CA VAL A 306 30.37 17.62 -14.82
C VAL A 306 31.10 18.73 -14.09
N ASP A 307 32.19 19.25 -14.66
CA ASP A 307 32.98 20.35 -14.08
C ASP A 307 33.36 20.12 -12.60
N ASN A 308 33.86 18.92 -12.29
CA ASN A 308 34.19 18.44 -10.94
C ASN A 308 33.02 18.31 -9.95
N GLU A 309 31.78 18.52 -10.37
CA GLU A 309 30.60 18.29 -9.57
C GLU A 309 29.86 17.03 -10.00
N LYS A 310 29.30 16.31 -9.02
CA LYS A 310 28.54 15.10 -9.29
C LYS A 310 27.08 15.43 -9.50
N VAL A 311 26.59 15.19 -10.71
CA VAL A 311 25.18 15.39 -11.08
C VAL A 311 24.48 14.05 -11.14
N TYR A 312 23.22 14.02 -10.73
CA TYR A 312 22.38 12.81 -10.69
C TYR A 312 21.19 12.93 -11.61
N ILE A 313 20.81 11.80 -12.21
CA ILE A 313 19.56 11.63 -12.91
C ILE A 313 18.68 10.72 -12.06
N TYR A 314 17.53 11.22 -11.62
CA TYR A 314 16.52 10.46 -10.89
C TYR A 314 15.29 10.22 -11.75
N ALA A 315 14.67 9.05 -11.62
CA ALA A 315 13.28 8.86 -12.02
C ALA A 315 12.39 9.13 -10.81
N LYS A 316 11.31 9.88 -11.01
CA LYS A 316 10.18 9.88 -10.10
C LYS A 316 9.31 8.68 -10.46
N MET A 317 9.20 7.72 -9.56
CA MET A 317 8.45 6.47 -9.80
C MET A 317 7.41 6.30 -8.72
N PHE A 318 6.29 5.67 -9.09
CA PHE A 318 5.33 5.22 -8.10
C PHE A 318 5.92 4.03 -7.32
N SER A 319 5.53 3.89 -6.07
CA SER A 319 6.01 2.91 -5.11
C SER A 319 4.77 2.31 -4.46
N VAL A 320 4.81 1.03 -4.15
CA VAL A 320 3.80 0.33 -3.33
C VAL A 320 4.58 -0.42 -2.25
N ILE A 321 4.25 -0.20 -0.98
CA ILE A 321 4.96 -0.81 0.16
C ILE A 321 6.50 -0.59 0.03
N TYR A 322 6.90 0.66 -0.23
CA TYR A 322 8.29 1.12 -0.40
C TYR A 322 9.06 0.53 -1.60
N ILE A 323 8.45 -0.38 -2.34
CA ILE A 323 9.01 -1.01 -3.53
C ILE A 323 8.68 -0.14 -4.76
N PRO A 324 9.67 0.34 -5.54
CA PRO A 324 9.40 1.02 -6.80
C PRO A 324 8.61 0.11 -7.73
N THR A 325 7.52 0.62 -8.29
CA THR A 325 6.84 0.01 -9.42
C THR A 325 7.52 0.44 -10.71
N PRO A 326 7.36 -0.29 -11.83
CA PRO A 326 7.96 0.11 -13.10
C PRO A 326 7.32 1.38 -13.71
N ILE A 327 6.36 2.02 -13.03
CA ILE A 327 5.68 3.22 -13.51
C ILE A 327 6.53 4.45 -13.20
N THR A 328 7.18 4.99 -14.23
CA THR A 328 7.95 6.24 -14.15
C THR A 328 7.04 7.41 -14.53
N LEU A 329 6.99 8.44 -13.67
CA LEU A 329 6.19 9.64 -13.88
C LEU A 329 6.99 10.76 -14.58
N GLY A 330 8.32 10.71 -14.45
CA GLY A 330 9.22 11.65 -15.10
C GLY A 330 10.63 11.52 -14.54
N TYR A 331 11.51 12.40 -14.98
CA TYR A 331 12.92 12.40 -14.63
C TYR A 331 13.37 13.76 -14.13
N LEU A 332 14.36 13.76 -13.26
CA LEU A 332 15.01 14.96 -12.74
C LEU A 332 16.51 14.88 -12.97
N LEU A 333 17.11 16.00 -13.36
CA LEU A 333 18.54 16.26 -13.26
C LEU A 333 18.77 17.13 -12.04
N CYS A 334 19.65 16.73 -11.12
CA CYS A 334 19.86 17.47 -9.89
C CYS A 334 21.24 17.23 -9.29
N TYR A 335 21.75 18.16 -8.49
CA TYR A 335 22.91 17.91 -7.63
C TYR A 335 22.54 17.05 -6.43
N ASN A 336 21.34 17.24 -5.91
CA ASN A 336 20.71 16.42 -4.87
C ASN A 336 19.19 16.69 -4.90
N LYS A 337 18.41 15.96 -4.07
CA LYS A 337 16.94 16.05 -4.07
C LYS A 337 16.38 17.44 -3.72
N LYS A 338 17.19 18.33 -3.12
CA LYS A 338 16.80 19.71 -2.77
C LYS A 338 17.26 20.73 -3.81
N GLN A 339 18.17 20.35 -4.71
CA GLN A 339 18.78 21.21 -5.73
C GLN A 339 18.56 20.62 -7.11
N ILE A 340 17.35 20.82 -7.63
CA ILE A 340 16.93 20.34 -8.96
C ILE A 340 17.38 21.34 -10.03
N LEU A 341 17.99 20.81 -11.09
CA LEU A 341 18.53 21.57 -12.21
C LEU A 341 17.59 21.56 -13.41
N ALA A 342 16.98 20.40 -13.69
CA ALA A 342 16.05 20.23 -14.78
C ALA A 342 15.06 19.09 -14.51
N SER A 343 13.92 19.12 -15.20
CA SER A 343 12.86 18.11 -15.14
C SER A 343 12.31 17.75 -16.51
N PHE A 344 11.91 16.50 -16.64
CA PHE A 344 11.53 15.92 -17.93
C PHE A 344 10.33 14.98 -17.75
N SER A 345 9.32 15.13 -18.58
CA SER A 345 8.38 14.05 -18.84
C SER A 345 9.05 12.87 -19.50
N ASN A 346 8.38 11.72 -19.49
CA ASN A 346 8.89 10.51 -20.14
C ASN A 346 9.17 10.71 -21.64
N ALA A 347 8.35 11.50 -22.34
CA ALA A 347 8.51 11.77 -23.77
C ALA A 347 9.77 12.61 -24.02
N THR A 348 9.89 13.75 -23.34
CA THR A 348 11.02 14.66 -23.48
C THR A 348 12.33 14.03 -23.03
N PHE A 349 12.32 13.24 -21.95
CA PHE A 349 13.50 12.47 -21.53
C PHE A 349 13.93 11.43 -22.59
N LYS A 350 12.97 10.81 -23.29
CA LYS A 350 13.26 9.86 -24.38
C LYS A 350 13.88 10.57 -25.58
N GLU A 351 13.41 11.78 -25.90
CA GLU A 351 13.99 12.61 -26.97
C GLU A 351 15.42 13.06 -26.63
N ALA A 352 15.64 13.57 -25.41
CA ALA A 352 16.96 13.92 -24.93
C ALA A 352 17.92 12.72 -24.97
N LYS A 353 17.46 11.54 -24.53
CA LYS A 353 18.25 10.29 -24.60
C LYS A 353 18.60 9.93 -26.05
N ARG A 354 17.68 10.08 -26.99
CA ARG A 354 17.93 9.81 -28.42
C ARG A 354 18.97 10.78 -28.99
N GLU A 355 18.86 12.07 -28.68
CA GLU A 355 19.84 13.08 -29.10
C GLU A 355 21.24 12.79 -28.53
N ILE A 356 21.31 12.38 -27.25
CA ILE A 356 22.56 11.96 -26.60
C ILE A 356 23.17 10.74 -27.29
N GLN A 357 22.34 9.74 -27.60
CA GLN A 357 22.80 8.53 -28.28
C GLN A 357 23.39 8.90 -29.64
N GLU A 358 22.63 9.60 -30.48
CA GLU A 358 23.01 9.96 -31.86
C GLU A 358 24.24 10.89 -31.92
N ASN A 359 24.36 11.84 -31.00
CA ASN A 359 25.34 12.95 -31.14
C ASN A 359 26.51 12.90 -30.14
N VAL A 360 26.50 12.00 -29.16
CA VAL A 360 27.56 11.93 -28.14
C VAL A 360 28.12 10.52 -27.95
N LEU A 361 27.27 9.49 -28.00
CA LEU A 361 27.66 8.11 -27.67
C LEU A 361 27.97 7.23 -28.89
N TYR A 362 27.43 7.56 -30.06
CA TYR A 362 27.74 6.90 -31.34
C TYR A 362 28.81 7.63 -32.18
N LEU A 363 29.50 8.61 -31.57
CA LEU A 363 30.76 9.18 -32.05
C LEU A 363 31.91 8.52 -31.28
#